data_AF-A0A260X790-F1
#
_entry.id   AF-A0A260X790-F1
#
_cell.length_a   1.000
_cell.length_b   1.000
_cell.length_c   1.000
_cell.angle_alpha   90.00
_cell.angle_beta   90.00
_cell.angle_gamma   90.00
#
_symmetry.space_group_name_H-M   'P 1'
#
loop_
_entity.id
_entity.type
_entity.pdbx_description
1 polymer ?
#
loop_
_entity_poly.entity_id
_entity_poly.type
_entity_poly.pdbx_seq_one_letter_code
_entity_poly.pdbx_strand_id
1 'polypeptide(L)'
;MGEHIESWWAGLPLDRVVRLHGSSVRELAESVDPLPAGAPAVVFFALPAAHTRGVRDLVDDVVSALERAAVETTALWLPESDLFRGTSTLDGDARGVAVRRLAAESSHFGPYLERLTSAAATGVSPNADGIPLETRASGSASLVAAAYGKHCAALVLVVGTSYDPSVVATASEWLCARAGIGVWISGDDVSAVDRFPSVRVTAAALPIGVSTVVDRFRPLSYPPIVGHPHPGSEPEKILCRALDNQPWATGREHNRAVRLGSLSSPFTVDVLWRTERVVVEIDGDEHRAATKFGADRMRDNQLQTEGFIVLRFTNSQVIDDHEHVVATVGAALARRRSKGTTVER
;
A
#
# COMPACT_ATOMS: atom_id res chain seq x y z
N MET A 1 -17.32 -27.96 -7.64
CA MET A 1 -17.29 -28.24 -6.19
C MET A 1 -16.05 -27.58 -5.67
N GLY A 2 -16.16 -26.28 -5.33
CA GLY A 2 -15.01 -25.45 -4.99
C GLY A 2 -14.65 -25.67 -3.54
N GLU A 3 -13.50 -26.29 -3.28
CA GLU A 3 -12.88 -26.19 -1.97
C GLU A 3 -12.63 -24.71 -1.72
N HIS A 4 -13.19 -24.22 -0.61
CA HIS A 4 -12.70 -22.99 0.00
C HIS A 4 -11.21 -23.20 0.26
N ILE A 5 -10.35 -22.64 -0.59
CA ILE A 5 -8.98 -22.36 -0.19
C ILE A 5 -9.16 -21.36 0.95
N GLU A 6 -9.11 -21.85 2.19
CA GLU A 6 -9.03 -20.98 3.36
C GLU A 6 -7.95 -19.95 3.08
N SER A 7 -8.33 -18.66 3.16
CA SER A 7 -7.43 -17.59 2.82
C SER A 7 -6.19 -17.71 3.71
N TRP A 8 -5.00 -17.80 3.12
CA TRP A 8 -3.78 -18.23 3.83
C TRP A 8 -3.43 -17.39 5.06
N TRP A 9 -3.94 -16.16 5.15
CA TRP A 9 -3.77 -15.24 6.27
C TRP A 9 -4.76 -15.47 7.42
N ALA A 10 -5.91 -16.13 7.20
CA ALA A 10 -7.05 -16.17 8.13
C ALA A 10 -6.79 -16.96 9.42
N GLY A 11 -5.82 -17.88 9.41
CA GLY A 11 -5.44 -18.69 10.58
C GLY A 11 -4.03 -18.39 11.10
N LEU A 12 -3.34 -17.39 10.54
CA LEU A 12 -1.99 -17.08 10.97
C LEU A 12 -2.00 -16.25 12.27
N PRO A 13 -1.10 -16.55 13.21
CA PRO A 13 -1.02 -15.79 14.44
C PRO A 13 -0.53 -14.36 14.19
N LEU A 14 -1.01 -13.44 15.03
CA LEU A 14 -0.65 -12.02 15.01
C LEU A 14 0.18 -11.60 16.22
N ASP A 15 0.43 -12.53 17.13
CA ASP A 15 1.10 -12.36 18.42
C ASP A 15 2.44 -13.13 18.51
N ARG A 16 2.80 -13.85 17.45
CA ARG A 16 4.08 -14.58 17.35
C ARG A 16 4.61 -14.62 15.92
N VAL A 17 5.90 -14.91 15.81
CA VAL A 17 6.59 -15.08 14.54
C VAL A 17 6.28 -16.46 13.94
N VAL A 18 5.98 -16.50 12.65
CA VAL A 18 5.83 -17.74 11.88
C VAL A 18 6.61 -17.66 10.57
N ARG A 19 7.01 -18.82 10.05
CA ARG A 19 7.57 -18.94 8.70
C ARG A 19 6.51 -19.40 7.72
N LEU A 20 6.46 -18.77 6.56
CA LEU A 20 5.57 -19.13 5.47
C LEU A 20 6.33 -19.92 4.42
N HIS A 21 5.74 -21.01 3.92
CA HIS A 21 6.25 -21.76 2.78
C HIS A 21 5.11 -22.30 1.91
N GLY A 22 5.40 -22.69 0.66
CA GLY A 22 4.43 -23.30 -0.25
C GLY A 22 3.93 -22.38 -1.36
N SER A 23 4.00 -21.06 -1.17
CA SER A 23 3.79 -20.05 -2.21
C SER A 23 4.90 -19.01 -2.18
N SER A 24 5.23 -18.47 -3.34
CA SER A 24 6.18 -17.37 -3.47
C SER A 24 5.64 -16.09 -2.83
N VAL A 25 6.54 -15.21 -2.37
CA VAL A 25 6.18 -13.86 -1.87
C VAL A 25 5.28 -13.12 -2.84
N ARG A 26 5.58 -13.28 -4.12
CA ARG A 26 4.87 -12.75 -5.27
C ARG A 26 3.40 -13.20 -5.31
N GLU A 27 3.14 -14.49 -5.15
CA GLU A 27 1.76 -15.04 -5.10
C GLU A 27 1.02 -14.59 -3.84
N LEU A 28 1.71 -14.54 -2.70
CA LEU A 28 1.14 -14.05 -1.45
C LEU A 28 0.70 -12.59 -1.58
N ALA A 29 1.54 -11.73 -2.16
CA ALA A 29 1.23 -10.33 -2.40
C ALA A 29 -0.02 -10.17 -3.28
N GLU A 30 -0.03 -10.73 -4.50
CA GLU A 30 -1.18 -10.60 -5.40
C GLU A 30 -2.48 -11.17 -4.80
N SER A 31 -2.39 -12.21 -3.96
CA SER A 31 -3.58 -12.79 -3.32
C SER A 31 -4.23 -11.92 -2.24
N VAL A 32 -3.54 -10.87 -1.78
CA VAL A 32 -4.08 -9.88 -0.83
C VAL A 32 -4.32 -8.52 -1.48
N ASP A 33 -4.42 -8.46 -2.80
CA ASP A 33 -4.80 -7.26 -3.56
C ASP A 33 -6.10 -7.50 -4.35
N PRO A 34 -7.20 -6.82 -3.98
CA PRO A 34 -7.31 -5.84 -2.89
C PRO A 34 -7.24 -6.52 -1.52
N LEU A 35 -6.89 -5.76 -0.47
CA LEU A 35 -6.81 -6.30 0.90
C LEU A 35 -8.16 -6.91 1.30
N PRO A 36 -8.22 -8.21 1.65
CA PRO A 36 -9.47 -8.85 2.03
C PRO A 36 -10.10 -8.22 3.27
N ALA A 37 -11.44 -8.17 3.31
CA ALA A 37 -12.18 -7.53 4.41
C ALA A 37 -11.86 -8.15 5.79
N GLY A 38 -11.68 -9.47 5.86
CA GLY A 38 -11.33 -10.17 7.10
C GLY A 38 -9.82 -10.20 7.44
N ALA A 39 -8.96 -9.74 6.53
CA ALA A 39 -7.52 -9.78 6.75
C ALA A 39 -7.07 -8.67 7.73
N PRO A 40 -5.97 -8.90 8.49
CA PRO A 40 -5.23 -7.81 9.12
C PRO A 40 -4.66 -6.87 8.05
N ALA A 41 -4.07 -5.74 8.45
CA ALA A 41 -3.30 -4.91 7.52
C ALA A 41 -1.99 -5.64 7.15
N VAL A 42 -2.05 -6.51 6.14
CA VAL A 42 -0.89 -7.26 5.64
C VAL A 42 0.01 -6.30 4.88
N VAL A 43 1.24 -6.12 5.34
CA VAL A 43 2.23 -5.21 4.74
C VAL A 43 3.52 -5.96 4.47
N PHE A 44 4.21 -5.64 3.37
CA PHE A 44 5.39 -6.37 2.92
C PHE A 44 6.66 -5.51 3.11
N PHE A 45 7.72 -6.13 3.63
CA PHE A 45 9.03 -5.51 3.75
C PHE A 45 10.11 -6.47 3.27
N ALA A 46 10.78 -6.12 2.17
CA ALA A 46 11.95 -6.85 1.71
C ALA A 46 13.22 -6.28 2.34
N LEU A 47 14.02 -7.15 2.97
CA LEU A 47 15.28 -6.75 3.54
C LEU A 47 16.21 -6.22 2.42
N PRO A 48 16.80 -5.02 2.57
CA PRO A 48 17.75 -4.49 1.59
C PRO A 48 19.08 -5.26 1.67
N ALA A 49 19.59 -5.77 0.54
CA ALA A 49 20.80 -6.62 0.50
C ALA A 49 22.07 -5.98 1.08
N ALA A 50 22.12 -4.65 1.23
CA ALA A 50 23.34 -3.89 1.52
C ALA A 50 23.44 -3.26 2.93
N HIS A 51 22.39 -3.30 3.77
CA HIS A 51 22.29 -2.37 4.92
C HIS A 51 22.22 -3.02 6.30
N THR A 52 21.88 -4.30 6.42
CA THR A 52 21.63 -4.91 7.73
C THR A 52 22.89 -5.62 8.26
N ARG A 53 23.63 -4.99 9.19
CA ARG A 53 24.84 -5.59 9.79
C ARG A 53 24.58 -6.25 11.15
N GLY A 54 23.39 -6.06 11.71
CA GLY A 54 22.97 -6.70 12.97
C GLY A 54 21.49 -6.49 13.30
N VAL A 55 21.09 -6.97 14.48
CA VAL A 55 19.69 -6.92 14.96
C VAL A 55 19.15 -5.50 15.01
N ARG A 56 19.93 -4.56 15.53
CA ARG A 56 19.52 -3.16 15.70
C ARG A 56 19.22 -2.49 14.35
N ASP A 57 20.09 -2.68 13.36
CA ASP A 57 19.93 -2.09 12.03
C ASP A 57 18.65 -2.61 11.37
N LEU A 58 18.38 -3.92 11.46
CA LEU A 58 17.16 -4.53 10.89
C LEU A 58 15.91 -3.92 11.51
N VAL A 59 15.88 -3.83 12.84
CA VAL A 59 14.75 -3.25 13.55
C VAL A 59 14.59 -1.77 13.19
N ASP A 60 15.68 -0.99 13.17
CA ASP A 60 15.62 0.43 12.79
C ASP A 60 15.14 0.62 11.34
N ASP A 61 15.55 -0.24 10.40
CA ASP A 61 15.11 -0.20 9.00
C ASP A 61 13.59 -0.44 8.88
N VAL A 62 13.09 -1.48 9.57
CA VAL A 62 11.64 -1.81 9.58
C VAL A 62 10.84 -0.70 10.26
N VAL A 63 11.29 -0.21 11.42
CA VAL A 63 10.60 0.86 12.15
C VAL A 63 10.60 2.16 11.35
N SER A 64 11.71 2.51 10.71
CA SER A 64 11.79 3.71 9.85
C SER A 64 10.89 3.59 8.63
N ALA A 65 10.70 2.38 8.09
CA ALA A 65 9.71 2.16 7.04
C ALA A 65 8.27 2.26 7.56
N LEU A 66 7.95 1.70 8.73
CA LEU A 66 6.64 1.83 9.35
C LEU A 66 6.31 3.32 9.60
N GLU A 67 7.29 4.09 10.09
CA GLU A 67 7.17 5.53 10.28
C GLU A 67 6.88 6.27 8.98
N ARG A 68 7.62 5.95 7.92
CA ARG A 68 7.40 6.54 6.61
C ARG A 68 6.00 6.22 6.09
N ALA A 69 5.57 4.96 6.20
CA ALA A 69 4.22 4.55 5.83
C ALA A 69 3.16 5.31 6.63
N ALA A 70 3.33 5.43 7.96
CA ALA A 70 2.43 6.20 8.81
C ALA A 70 2.37 7.68 8.42
N VAL A 71 3.51 8.31 8.12
CA VAL A 71 3.57 9.71 7.62
C VAL A 71 2.83 9.83 6.29
N GLU A 72 3.09 8.93 5.35
CA GLU A 72 2.46 8.91 4.03
C GLU A 72 0.94 8.73 4.10
N THR A 73 0.44 7.99 5.09
CA THR A 73 -0.99 7.72 5.31
C THR A 73 -1.65 8.68 6.30
N THR A 74 -1.04 9.83 6.64
CA THR A 74 -1.57 10.75 7.67
C THR A 74 -3.02 11.16 7.42
N ALA A 75 -3.40 11.44 6.18
CA ALA A 75 -4.77 11.79 5.81
C ALA A 75 -5.81 10.67 6.07
N LEU A 76 -5.36 9.42 6.28
CA LEU A 76 -6.26 8.27 6.48
C LEU A 76 -6.54 8.00 7.96
N TRP A 77 -5.53 8.16 8.82
CA TRP A 77 -5.69 7.98 10.28
C TRP A 77 -5.89 9.30 11.03
N LEU A 78 -5.71 10.45 10.36
CA LEU A 78 -6.07 11.79 10.84
C LEU A 78 -6.69 12.61 9.69
N PRO A 79 -7.95 12.33 9.30
CA PRO A 79 -8.59 12.98 8.15
C PRO A 79 -8.64 14.51 8.21
N GLU A 80 -8.68 15.09 9.41
CA GLU A 80 -8.63 16.54 9.59
C GLU A 80 -7.36 17.17 9.02
N SER A 81 -6.26 16.40 8.91
CA SER A 81 -4.99 16.88 8.36
C SER A 81 -5.08 17.38 6.90
N ASP A 82 -6.08 16.92 6.15
CA ASP A 82 -6.32 17.40 4.78
C ASP A 82 -6.83 18.83 4.72
N LEU A 83 -7.41 19.34 5.82
CA LEU A 83 -7.94 20.70 5.90
C LEU A 83 -6.83 21.75 6.17
N PHE A 84 -5.69 21.34 6.70
CA PHE A 84 -4.60 22.23 7.14
C PHE A 84 -3.22 21.72 6.70
N ARG A 85 -3.03 21.57 5.39
CA ARG A 85 -1.80 21.03 4.78
C ARG A 85 -0.61 22.01 4.78
N GLY A 86 -0.81 23.25 5.19
CA GLY A 86 0.23 24.27 5.21
C GLY A 86 1.16 24.17 6.43
N THR A 87 2.22 24.96 6.40
CA THR A 87 3.18 25.10 7.51
C THR A 87 2.94 26.38 8.32
N SER A 88 1.76 27.01 8.18
CA SER A 88 1.44 28.23 8.91
C SER A 88 1.24 27.94 10.41
N THR A 89 1.33 28.97 11.26
CA THR A 89 1.05 28.83 12.70
C THR A 89 -0.35 28.31 12.95
N LEU A 90 -1.35 28.79 12.19
CA LEU A 90 -2.74 28.35 12.31
C LEU A 90 -2.90 26.87 11.94
N ASP A 91 -2.23 26.42 10.87
CA ASP A 91 -2.23 24.99 10.49
C ASP A 91 -1.56 24.13 11.57
N GLY A 92 -0.48 24.64 12.17
CA GLY A 92 0.20 24.02 13.30
C GLY A 92 -0.73 23.85 14.52
N ASP A 93 -1.45 24.90 14.89
CA ASP A 93 -2.38 24.88 16.03
C ASP A 93 -3.56 23.93 15.79
N ALA A 94 -4.16 23.97 14.60
CA ALA A 94 -5.25 23.07 14.21
C ALA A 94 -4.81 21.60 14.26
N ARG A 95 -3.62 21.30 13.73
CA ARG A 95 -3.00 19.98 13.81
C ARG A 95 -2.74 19.55 15.25
N GLY A 96 -2.23 20.44 16.10
CA GLY A 96 -2.01 20.15 17.51
C GLY A 96 -3.32 19.87 18.28
N VAL A 97 -4.44 20.48 17.90
CA VAL A 97 -5.76 20.15 18.46
C VAL A 97 -6.20 18.75 18.02
N ALA A 98 -6.12 18.45 16.72
CA ALA A 98 -6.52 17.15 16.18
C ALA A 98 -5.67 16.00 16.77
N VAL A 99 -4.36 16.19 16.88
CA VAL A 99 -3.44 15.22 17.50
C VAL A 99 -3.76 14.99 18.97
N ARG A 100 -3.99 16.04 19.75
CA ARG A 100 -4.34 15.89 21.17
C ARG A 100 -5.65 15.15 21.37
N ARG A 101 -6.63 15.39 20.50
CA ARG A 101 -7.90 14.64 20.49
C ARG A 101 -7.66 13.16 20.20
N LEU A 102 -6.94 12.84 19.13
CA LEU A 102 -6.62 11.45 18.79
C LEU A 102 -5.84 10.76 19.91
N ALA A 103 -4.85 11.43 20.50
CA ALA A 103 -4.08 10.90 21.63
C ALA A 103 -4.93 10.66 22.89
N ALA A 104 -5.96 11.49 23.13
CA ALA A 104 -6.87 11.32 24.27
C ALA A 104 -7.88 10.17 24.06
N GLU A 105 -8.22 9.88 22.80
CA GLU A 105 -9.18 8.84 22.40
C GLU A 105 -8.51 7.49 22.10
N SER A 106 -7.18 7.40 22.17
CA SER A 106 -6.39 6.22 21.80
C SER A 106 -5.24 5.93 22.77
N SER A 107 -4.48 4.87 22.52
CA SER A 107 -3.24 4.55 23.24
C SER A 107 -1.99 5.21 22.62
N HIS A 108 -2.15 6.07 21.61
CA HIS A 108 -1.02 6.67 20.92
C HIS A 108 -0.33 7.74 21.76
N PHE A 109 1.01 7.79 21.71
CA PHE A 109 1.78 8.81 22.39
C PHE A 109 1.69 10.15 21.64
N GLY A 110 0.99 11.13 22.23
CA GLY A 110 0.72 12.44 21.61
C GLY A 110 1.95 13.13 20.99
N PRO A 111 3.07 13.30 21.72
CA PRO A 111 4.28 13.92 21.16
C PRO A 111 4.85 13.18 19.93
N TYR A 112 4.60 11.87 19.82
CA TYR A 112 5.00 11.11 18.65
C TYR A 112 4.08 11.37 17.46
N LEU A 113 2.76 11.44 17.68
CA LEU A 113 1.80 11.84 16.65
C LEU A 113 2.09 13.25 16.11
N GLU A 114 2.44 14.20 16.98
CA GLU A 114 2.82 15.56 16.56
C GLU A 114 4.01 15.53 15.60
N ARG A 115 5.00 14.67 15.86
CA ARG A 115 6.16 14.51 14.96
C ARG A 115 5.80 13.93 13.61
N LEU A 116 5.00 12.86 13.58
CA LEU A 116 4.61 12.22 12.32
C LEU A 116 3.76 13.18 11.46
N THR A 117 2.79 13.86 12.08
CA THR A 117 1.98 14.85 11.36
C THR A 117 2.79 16.06 10.92
N SER A 118 3.84 16.45 11.66
CA SER A 118 4.77 17.51 11.24
C SER A 118 5.65 17.10 10.08
N ALA A 119 6.14 15.86 10.11
CA ALA A 119 6.85 15.27 8.99
C ALA A 119 5.99 15.24 7.73
N ALA A 120 4.70 14.86 7.87
CA ALA A 120 3.75 14.85 6.76
C ALA A 120 3.53 16.26 6.16
N ALA A 121 3.37 17.28 7.00
CA ALA A 121 3.14 18.66 6.56
C ALA A 121 4.39 19.30 5.91
N THR A 122 5.58 18.94 6.39
CA THR A 122 6.85 19.56 5.94
C THR A 122 7.56 18.76 4.84
N GLY A 123 7.18 17.49 4.64
CA GLY A 123 7.91 16.56 3.77
C GLY A 123 9.27 16.12 4.32
N VAL A 124 9.62 16.52 5.54
CA VAL A 124 10.89 16.16 6.20
C VAL A 124 10.69 14.87 6.98
N SER A 125 11.67 13.97 6.92
CA SER A 125 11.61 12.72 7.70
C SER A 125 11.50 13.01 9.20
N PRO A 126 10.67 12.27 9.95
CA PRO A 126 10.51 12.50 11.37
C PRO A 126 11.84 12.26 12.09
N ASN A 127 12.26 13.20 12.94
CA ASN A 127 13.44 12.98 13.78
C ASN A 127 13.11 11.93 14.87
N ALA A 128 13.97 10.91 14.97
CA ALA A 128 13.89 9.84 15.97
C ALA A 128 14.32 10.29 17.39
N ASP A 129 14.97 11.45 17.55
CA ASP A 129 15.62 11.86 18.80
C ASP A 129 14.64 11.96 19.97
N GLY A 130 14.90 11.23 21.05
CA GLY A 130 14.13 11.33 22.29
C GLY A 130 12.77 10.63 22.29
N ILE A 131 12.41 9.89 21.23
CA ILE A 131 11.28 8.94 21.27
C ILE A 131 11.85 7.52 21.34
N PRO A 132 11.46 6.71 22.36
CA PRO A 132 11.89 5.32 22.45
C PRO A 132 11.57 4.52 21.18
N LEU A 133 12.45 3.60 20.81
CA LEU A 133 12.27 2.77 19.62
C LEU A 133 10.98 1.94 19.69
N GLU A 134 10.63 1.44 20.88
CA GLU A 134 9.40 0.68 21.14
C GLU A 134 8.14 1.52 20.89
N THR A 135 8.15 2.78 21.32
CA THR A 135 7.05 3.73 21.06
C THR A 135 6.92 4.01 19.56
N ARG A 136 8.05 4.16 18.86
CA ARG A 136 8.06 4.36 17.40
C ARG A 136 7.49 3.15 16.67
N ALA A 137 7.95 1.95 17.05
CA ALA A 137 7.55 0.70 16.44
C ALA A 137 6.05 0.42 16.64
N SER A 138 5.58 0.45 17.89
CA SER A 138 4.17 0.18 18.22
C SER A 138 3.23 1.27 17.69
N GLY A 139 3.62 2.54 17.83
CA GLY A 139 2.85 3.68 17.34
C GLY A 139 2.68 3.64 15.81
N SER A 140 3.76 3.42 15.06
CA SER A 140 3.66 3.37 13.60
C SER A 140 2.93 2.14 13.09
N ALA A 141 3.16 0.95 13.68
CA ALA A 141 2.43 -0.26 13.27
C ALA A 141 0.91 -0.14 13.47
N SER A 142 0.48 0.46 14.58
CA SER A 142 -0.95 0.69 14.84
C SER A 142 -1.56 1.76 13.94
N LEU A 143 -0.83 2.84 13.62
CA LEU A 143 -1.29 3.85 12.66
C LEU A 143 -1.38 3.31 11.22
N VAL A 144 -0.43 2.48 10.81
CA VAL A 144 -0.51 1.78 9.52
C VAL A 144 -1.75 0.88 9.51
N ALA A 145 -2.00 0.09 10.55
CA ALA A 145 -3.23 -0.70 10.63
C ALA A 145 -4.51 0.15 10.52
N ALA A 146 -4.55 1.28 11.24
CA ALA A 146 -5.66 2.22 11.21
C ALA A 146 -5.90 2.82 9.82
N ALA A 147 -4.83 3.10 9.06
CA ALA A 147 -4.94 3.60 7.68
C ALA A 147 -5.65 2.61 6.73
N TYR A 148 -5.53 1.31 6.97
CA TYR A 148 -6.26 0.26 6.24
C TYR A 148 -7.65 -0.02 6.84
N GLY A 149 -8.07 0.72 7.88
CA GLY A 149 -9.29 0.46 8.62
C GLY A 149 -9.25 -0.85 9.42
N LYS A 150 -8.06 -1.29 9.85
CA LYS A 150 -7.84 -2.54 10.59
C LYS A 150 -7.38 -2.27 12.02
N HIS A 151 -7.61 -3.23 12.91
CA HIS A 151 -7.18 -3.15 14.30
C HIS A 151 -5.71 -3.54 14.52
N CYS A 152 -5.13 -4.28 13.59
CA CYS A 152 -3.76 -4.78 13.68
C CYS A 152 -3.14 -4.93 12.30
N ALA A 153 -1.81 -4.90 12.26
CA ALA A 153 -1.02 -5.17 11.07
C ALA A 153 -0.33 -6.54 11.17
N ALA A 154 0.03 -7.08 10.00
CA ALA A 154 0.87 -8.25 9.86
C ALA A 154 1.99 -7.93 8.87
N LEU A 155 3.23 -8.03 9.32
CA LEU A 155 4.44 -7.81 8.52
C LEU A 155 4.85 -9.11 7.84
N VAL A 156 4.76 -9.16 6.52
CA VAL A 156 5.47 -10.16 5.72
C VAL A 156 6.90 -9.69 5.52
N LEU A 157 7.81 -10.27 6.31
CA LEU A 157 9.24 -9.99 6.24
C LEU A 157 9.89 -10.90 5.19
N VAL A 158 10.37 -10.31 4.10
CA VAL A 158 10.94 -11.03 2.96
C VAL A 158 12.46 -11.05 3.08
N VAL A 159 13.00 -12.26 3.21
CA VAL A 159 14.41 -12.54 3.53
C VAL A 159 15.09 -13.20 2.32
N GLY A 160 16.21 -12.62 1.88
CA GLY A 160 17.09 -13.20 0.86
C GLY A 160 18.15 -14.14 1.44
N THR A 161 19.06 -14.64 0.59
CA THR A 161 20.07 -15.66 0.95
C THR A 161 21.33 -15.11 1.65
N SER A 162 21.40 -13.80 1.92
CA SER A 162 22.62 -13.12 2.37
C SER A 162 22.62 -12.70 3.84
N TYR A 163 21.64 -13.14 4.63
CA TYR A 163 21.44 -12.67 6.00
C TYR A 163 21.78 -13.74 7.03
N ASP A 164 22.27 -13.32 8.19
CA ASP A 164 22.40 -14.19 9.35
C ASP A 164 21.00 -14.56 9.89
N PRO A 165 20.61 -15.85 9.90
CA PRO A 165 19.30 -16.28 10.37
C PRO A 165 19.03 -15.91 11.84
N SER A 166 20.07 -15.83 12.68
CA SER A 166 19.94 -15.47 14.10
C SER A 166 19.60 -13.99 14.29
N VAL A 167 20.13 -13.13 13.41
CA VAL A 167 19.82 -11.69 13.37
C VAL A 167 18.37 -11.49 12.96
N VAL A 168 17.94 -12.15 11.88
CA VAL A 168 16.55 -12.10 11.40
C VAL A 168 15.60 -12.61 12.48
N ALA A 169 15.93 -13.73 13.13
CA ALA A 169 15.08 -14.29 14.16
C ALA A 169 14.91 -13.36 15.36
N THR A 170 16.01 -12.84 15.90
CA THR A 170 15.99 -11.96 17.08
C THR A 170 15.26 -10.65 16.78
N ALA A 171 15.48 -10.08 15.60
CA ALA A 171 14.77 -8.87 15.19
C ALA A 171 13.26 -9.11 14.99
N SER A 172 12.89 -10.25 14.40
CA SER A 172 11.49 -10.64 14.21
C SER A 172 10.75 -10.83 15.54
N GLU A 173 11.38 -11.49 16.52
CA GLU A 173 10.83 -11.60 17.88
C GLU A 173 10.65 -10.24 18.54
N TRP A 174 11.66 -9.36 18.43
CA TRP A 174 11.58 -8.01 18.99
C TRP A 174 10.44 -7.22 18.35
N LEU A 175 10.31 -7.23 17.02
CA LEU A 175 9.24 -6.55 16.29
C LEU A 175 7.86 -7.08 16.72
N CYS A 176 7.71 -8.40 16.78
CA CYS A 176 6.46 -9.02 17.20
C CYS A 176 6.07 -8.63 18.63
N ALA A 177 7.03 -8.70 19.56
CA ALA A 177 6.79 -8.44 20.99
C ALA A 177 6.67 -6.96 21.35
N ARG A 178 7.38 -6.07 20.63
CA ARG A 178 7.48 -4.63 20.98
C ARG A 178 6.68 -3.72 20.06
N ALA A 179 6.52 -4.07 18.79
CA ALA A 179 5.68 -3.31 17.87
C ALA A 179 4.20 -3.77 17.91
N GLY A 180 3.91 -4.95 18.48
CA GLY A 180 2.55 -5.49 18.53
C GLY A 180 1.99 -5.84 17.14
N ILE A 181 2.88 -6.26 16.23
CA ILE A 181 2.57 -6.62 14.84
C ILE A 181 2.81 -8.12 14.65
N GLY A 182 1.94 -8.81 13.90
CA GLY A 182 2.23 -10.18 13.49
C GLY A 182 3.45 -10.20 12.56
N VAL A 183 4.39 -11.12 12.73
CA VAL A 183 5.58 -11.21 11.85
C VAL A 183 5.59 -12.55 11.12
N TRP A 184 5.47 -12.49 9.81
CA TRP A 184 5.41 -13.65 8.92
C TRP A 184 6.62 -13.64 8.00
N ILE A 185 7.58 -14.53 8.24
CA ILE A 185 8.83 -14.58 7.48
C ILE A 185 8.62 -15.39 6.21
N SER A 186 9.04 -14.86 5.06
CA SER A 186 9.00 -15.51 3.75
C SER A 186 10.25 -15.17 2.93
N GLY A 187 10.42 -15.77 1.75
CA GLY A 187 11.57 -15.56 0.86
C GLY A 187 12.42 -16.82 0.65
N ASP A 188 13.53 -16.66 -0.07
CA ASP A 188 14.32 -17.77 -0.60
C ASP A 188 15.03 -18.58 0.49
N ASP A 189 15.40 -17.95 1.61
CA ASP A 189 16.14 -18.59 2.70
C ASP A 189 15.35 -18.67 4.02
N VAL A 190 14.02 -18.72 3.93
CA VAL A 190 13.14 -18.86 5.09
C VAL A 190 13.42 -20.12 5.91
N SER A 191 13.95 -21.16 5.27
CA SER A 191 14.26 -22.44 5.92
C SER A 191 15.40 -22.34 6.94
N ALA A 192 16.36 -21.43 6.73
CA ALA A 192 17.51 -21.23 7.62
C ALA A 192 17.11 -20.56 8.94
N VAL A 193 15.98 -19.84 8.99
CA VAL A 193 15.43 -19.23 10.23
C VAL A 193 14.64 -20.27 11.04
N ASP A 194 15.27 -21.35 11.46
CA ASP A 194 14.61 -22.54 12.01
C ASP A 194 13.92 -22.38 13.38
N ARG A 195 14.18 -21.26 14.07
CA ARG A 195 13.67 -20.93 15.42
C ARG A 195 12.14 -20.85 15.54
N PHE A 196 11.41 -20.71 14.44
CA PHE A 196 9.95 -20.52 14.44
C PHE A 196 9.19 -21.65 13.74
N PRO A 197 7.93 -21.90 14.15
CA PRO A 197 7.06 -22.84 13.45
C PRO A 197 6.87 -22.45 11.99
N SER A 198 6.85 -23.46 11.13
CA SER A 198 6.65 -23.30 9.69
C SER A 198 5.22 -23.67 9.33
N VAL A 199 4.53 -22.77 8.64
CA VAL A 199 3.14 -22.91 8.20
C VAL A 199 3.12 -22.98 6.68
N ARG A 200 2.47 -24.02 6.15
CA ARG A 200 2.25 -24.14 4.71
C ARG A 200 1.09 -23.23 4.34
N VAL A 201 1.34 -22.35 3.37
CA VAL A 201 0.35 -21.45 2.80
C VAL A 201 0.17 -21.76 1.32
N THR A 202 -1.00 -21.43 0.79
CA THR A 202 -1.32 -21.61 -0.63
C THR A 202 -2.05 -20.39 -1.13
N ALA A 203 -1.42 -19.70 -2.07
CA ALA A 203 -2.00 -18.64 -2.88
C ALA A 203 -2.13 -19.12 -4.34
N ALA A 204 -3.00 -18.46 -5.11
CA ALA A 204 -3.18 -18.77 -6.52
C ALA A 204 -1.87 -18.57 -7.28
N ALA A 205 -1.48 -19.57 -8.07
CA ALA A 205 -0.24 -19.54 -8.82
C ALA A 205 -0.24 -18.42 -9.86
N LEU A 206 0.89 -17.72 -9.97
CA LEU A 206 1.07 -16.68 -10.98
C LEU A 206 1.81 -17.24 -12.20
N PRO A 207 1.40 -16.89 -13.42
CA PRO A 207 2.11 -17.30 -14.63
C PRO A 207 3.59 -16.88 -14.59
N ILE A 208 4.47 -17.74 -15.13
CA ILE A 208 5.91 -17.49 -15.20
C ILE A 208 6.17 -16.24 -16.06
N GLY A 209 7.02 -15.33 -15.59
CA GLY A 209 7.36 -14.09 -16.29
C GLY A 209 6.42 -12.91 -15.98
N VAL A 210 5.43 -13.09 -15.10
CA VAL A 210 4.63 -11.97 -14.57
C VAL A 210 5.49 -11.16 -13.61
N SER A 211 5.81 -9.92 -13.99
CA SER A 211 6.25 -8.91 -13.02
C SER A 211 5.06 -8.61 -12.12
N THR A 212 5.18 -8.97 -10.86
CA THR A 212 4.28 -8.46 -9.83
C THR A 212 4.91 -7.23 -9.22
N VAL A 213 4.14 -6.18 -9.04
CA VAL A 213 3.90 -5.56 -7.73
C VAL A 213 5.04 -5.67 -6.69
N VAL A 214 5.44 -6.85 -6.21
CA VAL A 214 6.60 -7.03 -5.28
C VAL A 214 7.92 -6.43 -5.80
N ASP A 215 8.15 -6.39 -7.11
CA ASP A 215 9.34 -5.79 -7.71
C ASP A 215 9.29 -4.25 -7.77
N ARG A 216 8.14 -3.64 -7.40
CA ARG A 216 7.75 -2.25 -7.70
C ARG A 216 7.56 -1.32 -6.50
N PHE A 217 7.71 -1.78 -5.25
CA PHE A 217 7.28 -0.99 -4.10
C PHE A 217 8.38 -0.45 -3.19
N ARG A 218 8.08 0.74 -2.65
CA ARG A 218 8.59 1.16 -1.36
C ARG A 218 8.12 0.19 -0.27
N PRO A 219 8.96 -0.12 0.73
CA PRO A 219 8.55 -1.03 1.80
C PRO A 219 7.27 -0.55 2.49
N LEU A 220 6.36 -1.50 2.78
CA LEU A 220 5.11 -1.32 3.53
C LEU A 220 3.99 -0.51 2.84
N SER A 221 4.11 -0.24 1.54
CA SER A 221 3.10 0.51 0.78
C SER A 221 2.06 -0.38 0.07
N TYR A 222 2.11 -1.70 0.30
CA TYR A 222 1.27 -2.69 -0.39
C TYR A 222 0.55 -3.61 0.60
N PRO A 223 -0.72 -4.01 0.33
CA PRO A 223 -1.55 -3.67 -0.84
C PRO A 223 -2.00 -2.20 -0.89
N PRO A 224 -2.36 -1.63 -2.06
CA PRO A 224 -2.85 -0.27 -2.10
C PRO A 224 -4.12 -0.11 -1.25
N ILE A 225 -4.25 1.04 -0.58
CA ILE A 225 -5.41 1.32 0.25
C ILE A 225 -6.57 1.71 -0.65
N VAL A 226 -7.54 0.80 -0.74
CA VAL A 226 -8.71 0.94 -1.60
C VAL A 226 -9.46 2.24 -1.32
N GLY A 227 -9.77 3.00 -2.38
CA GLY A 227 -10.52 4.26 -2.31
C GLY A 227 -9.64 5.51 -2.18
N HIS A 228 -8.33 5.36 -2.03
CA HIS A 228 -7.39 6.47 -1.89
C HIS A 228 -6.27 6.37 -2.93
N PRO A 229 -5.67 7.49 -3.39
CA PRO A 229 -4.44 7.43 -4.16
C PRO A 229 -3.34 6.78 -3.32
N HIS A 230 -2.41 6.07 -3.95
CA HIS A 230 -1.36 5.34 -3.25
C HIS A 230 -0.52 6.31 -2.39
N PRO A 231 -0.44 6.09 -1.06
CA PRO A 231 0.20 7.03 -0.13
C PRO A 231 1.69 7.31 -0.41
N GLY A 232 2.41 6.37 -1.02
CA GLY A 232 3.80 6.56 -1.44
C GLY A 232 4.00 7.07 -2.87
N SER A 233 2.92 7.37 -3.61
CA SER A 233 2.94 7.73 -5.03
C SER A 233 2.63 9.22 -5.22
N GLU A 234 3.67 10.04 -5.39
CA GLU A 234 3.49 11.47 -5.66
C GLU A 234 2.67 11.78 -6.92
N PRO A 235 2.84 11.09 -8.08
CA PRO A 235 2.01 11.37 -9.25
C PRO A 235 0.52 11.05 -8.99
N GLU A 236 0.17 9.96 -8.30
CA GLU A 236 -1.23 9.69 -7.94
C GLU A 236 -1.81 10.77 -7.03
N LYS A 237 -1.04 11.28 -6.06
CA LYS A 237 -1.46 12.40 -5.21
C LYS A 237 -1.66 13.68 -6.00
N ILE A 238 -0.75 14.01 -6.93
CA ILE A 238 -0.88 15.18 -7.82
C ILE A 238 -2.15 15.05 -8.66
N LEU A 239 -2.35 13.90 -9.31
CA LEU A 239 -3.53 13.65 -10.14
C LEU A 239 -4.82 13.75 -9.31
N CYS A 240 -4.86 13.13 -8.13
CA CYS A 240 -6.02 13.20 -7.24
C CYS A 240 -6.36 14.66 -6.88
N ARG A 241 -5.37 15.46 -6.46
CA ARG A 241 -5.56 16.88 -6.13
C ARG A 241 -6.01 17.69 -7.34
N ALA A 242 -5.48 17.42 -8.53
CA ALA A 242 -5.88 18.11 -9.74
C ALA A 242 -7.34 17.78 -10.11
N LEU A 243 -7.76 16.53 -9.94
CA LEU A 243 -9.14 16.06 -10.16
C LEU A 243 -10.13 16.58 -9.10
N ASP A 244 -9.70 16.80 -7.84
CA ASP A 244 -10.54 17.39 -6.79
C ASP A 244 -11.10 18.76 -7.19
N ASN A 245 -10.33 19.53 -7.97
CA ASN A 245 -10.72 20.85 -8.46
C ASN A 245 -11.64 20.80 -9.69
N GLN A 246 -12.06 19.62 -10.14
CA GLN A 246 -12.84 19.43 -11.36
C GLN A 246 -14.25 18.93 -11.05
N PRO A 247 -15.31 19.73 -11.26
CA PRO A 247 -16.68 19.32 -10.98
C PRO A 247 -17.13 18.07 -11.76
N TRP A 248 -16.57 17.86 -12.96
CA TRP A 248 -16.88 16.71 -13.81
C TRP A 248 -16.24 15.40 -13.31
N ALA A 249 -15.24 15.47 -12.42
CA ALA A 249 -14.46 14.32 -11.94
C ALA A 249 -15.11 13.59 -10.75
N THR A 250 -16.38 13.88 -10.46
CA THR A 250 -17.19 13.16 -9.47
C THR A 250 -17.40 11.69 -9.87
N GLY A 251 -17.68 10.83 -8.88
CA GLY A 251 -17.92 9.40 -9.10
C GLY A 251 -16.67 8.56 -9.40
N ARG A 252 -15.46 9.13 -9.25
CA ARG A 252 -14.20 8.41 -9.38
C ARG A 252 -13.94 7.51 -8.17
N GLU A 253 -13.32 6.37 -8.42
CA GLU A 253 -12.87 5.39 -7.42
C GLU A 253 -11.35 5.23 -7.57
N HIS A 254 -10.58 5.36 -6.49
CA HIS A 254 -9.13 5.13 -6.52
C HIS A 254 -8.76 3.73 -6.05
N ASN A 255 -7.64 3.19 -6.56
CA ASN A 255 -7.05 1.91 -6.16
C ASN A 255 -8.11 0.82 -5.99
N ARG A 256 -8.93 0.64 -7.03
CA ARG A 256 -10.10 -0.24 -6.97
C ARG A 256 -9.88 -1.50 -7.79
N ALA A 257 -10.20 -2.64 -7.19
CA ALA A 257 -10.25 -3.90 -7.89
C ALA A 257 -11.37 -3.94 -8.94
N VAL A 258 -10.99 -4.34 -10.16
CA VAL A 258 -11.90 -4.62 -11.27
C VAL A 258 -11.90 -6.12 -11.52
N ARG A 259 -13.11 -6.71 -11.57
CA ARG A 259 -13.32 -8.10 -11.99
C ARG A 259 -14.14 -8.08 -13.28
N LEU A 260 -13.54 -8.55 -14.36
CA LEU A 260 -14.10 -8.45 -15.72
C LEU A 260 -14.95 -9.66 -16.12
N GLY A 261 -14.78 -10.80 -15.43
CA GLY A 261 -15.61 -11.99 -15.60
C GLY A 261 -15.57 -12.92 -14.39
N SER A 262 -16.41 -13.96 -14.40
CA SER A 262 -16.47 -14.96 -13.32
C SER A 262 -15.20 -15.79 -13.18
N LEU A 263 -14.42 -15.89 -14.25
CA LEU A 263 -13.17 -16.66 -14.31
C LEU A 263 -11.91 -15.77 -14.32
N SER A 264 -12.06 -14.44 -14.34
CA SER A 264 -10.92 -13.52 -14.29
C SER A 264 -10.52 -13.24 -12.84
N SER A 265 -9.23 -13.32 -12.53
CA SER A 265 -8.71 -12.76 -11.28
C SER A 265 -8.96 -11.25 -11.26
N PRO A 266 -9.40 -10.69 -10.11
CA PRO A 266 -9.47 -9.25 -9.96
C PRO A 266 -8.07 -8.64 -10.07
N PHE A 267 -7.99 -7.40 -10.53
CA PHE A 267 -6.78 -6.59 -10.46
C PHE A 267 -7.13 -5.15 -10.13
N THR A 268 -6.22 -4.45 -9.47
CA THR A 268 -6.41 -3.06 -9.03
C THR A 268 -5.99 -2.09 -10.13
N VAL A 269 -6.78 -1.02 -10.29
CA VAL A 269 -6.50 0.11 -11.19
C VAL A 269 -6.40 1.40 -10.38
N ASP A 270 -5.58 2.35 -10.83
CA ASP A 270 -5.29 3.56 -10.05
C ASP A 270 -6.52 4.48 -9.90
N VAL A 271 -7.19 4.81 -11.01
CA VAL A 271 -8.42 5.62 -11.01
C VAL A 271 -9.47 5.04 -11.95
N LEU A 272 -10.70 4.92 -11.47
CA LEU A 272 -11.82 4.30 -12.17
C LEU A 272 -13.07 5.19 -12.15
N TRP A 273 -13.64 5.45 -13.32
CA TRP A 273 -15.03 5.87 -13.48
C TRP A 273 -15.84 4.68 -14.01
N ARG A 274 -16.54 4.01 -13.09
CA ARG A 274 -17.23 2.74 -13.38
C ARG A 274 -18.37 2.90 -14.38
N THR A 275 -19.18 3.94 -14.23
CA THR A 275 -20.34 4.21 -15.09
C THR A 275 -19.91 4.52 -16.53
N GLU A 276 -18.91 5.40 -16.68
CA GLU A 276 -18.38 5.81 -17.99
C GLU A 276 -17.41 4.79 -18.60
N ARG A 277 -17.03 3.77 -17.84
CA ARG A 277 -16.02 2.76 -18.18
C ARG A 277 -14.71 3.41 -18.64
N VAL A 278 -14.18 4.29 -17.80
CA VAL A 278 -12.88 4.94 -17.99
C VAL A 278 -11.95 4.51 -16.87
N VAL A 279 -10.80 3.99 -17.24
CA VAL A 279 -9.69 3.68 -16.33
C VAL A 279 -8.53 4.61 -16.64
N VAL A 280 -7.89 5.12 -15.60
CA VAL A 280 -6.60 5.82 -15.69
C VAL A 280 -5.58 5.02 -14.90
N GLU A 281 -4.42 4.78 -15.51
CA GLU A 281 -3.27 4.12 -14.88
C GLU A 281 -2.05 5.06 -14.98
N ILE A 282 -1.27 5.12 -13.91
CA ILE A 282 -0.03 5.88 -13.83
C ILE A 282 1.14 4.88 -13.92
N ASP A 283 1.78 4.85 -15.08
CA ASP A 283 2.91 3.98 -15.35
C ASP A 283 4.20 4.59 -14.75
N GLY A 284 4.72 3.96 -13.70
CA GLY A 284 6.03 4.28 -13.15
C GLY A 284 7.19 4.02 -14.14
N ASP A 285 8.36 4.61 -13.92
CA ASP A 285 9.57 4.36 -14.74
C ASP A 285 9.97 2.88 -14.75
N GLU A 286 9.57 2.17 -13.70
CA GLU A 286 9.73 0.74 -13.54
C GLU A 286 8.88 -0.06 -14.55
N HIS A 287 7.94 0.52 -15.29
CA HIS A 287 7.14 -0.21 -16.29
C HIS A 287 7.91 -0.49 -17.60
N ARG A 288 9.14 0.02 -17.76
CA ARG A 288 9.90 -0.04 -19.04
C ARG A 288 10.67 -1.33 -19.34
N ALA A 289 10.69 -2.34 -18.47
CA ALA A 289 11.44 -3.59 -18.74
C ALA A 289 10.64 -4.59 -19.60
N ALA A 290 11.30 -5.20 -20.60
CA ALA A 290 10.70 -6.02 -21.65
C ALA A 290 9.90 -7.27 -21.19
N THR A 291 10.07 -7.73 -19.95
CA THR A 291 9.27 -8.82 -19.35
C THR A 291 7.88 -8.36 -18.86
N LYS A 292 7.55 -7.07 -18.95
CA LYS A 292 6.34 -6.43 -18.40
C LYS A 292 5.15 -6.38 -19.37
N PHE A 293 5.34 -6.73 -20.65
CA PHE A 293 4.35 -6.48 -21.69
C PHE A 293 3.21 -7.50 -21.80
N GLY A 294 3.39 -8.77 -21.39
CA GLY A 294 2.41 -9.82 -21.68
C GLY A 294 1.11 -9.69 -20.88
N ALA A 295 1.22 -9.62 -19.55
CA ALA A 295 0.08 -9.56 -18.64
C ALA A 295 -0.63 -8.21 -18.66
N ASP A 296 0.10 -7.10 -18.72
CA ASP A 296 -0.49 -5.77 -18.86
C ASP A 296 -1.28 -5.66 -20.17
N ARG A 297 -0.80 -6.24 -21.27
CA ARG A 297 -1.59 -6.32 -22.51
C ARG A 297 -2.80 -7.23 -22.40
N MET A 298 -2.71 -8.33 -21.65
CA MET A 298 -3.89 -9.18 -21.41
C MET A 298 -4.96 -8.44 -20.60
N ARG A 299 -4.56 -7.72 -19.54
CA ARG A 299 -5.46 -6.86 -18.74
C ARG A 299 -6.07 -5.75 -19.59
N ASP A 300 -5.26 -5.05 -20.37
CA ASP A 300 -5.72 -3.98 -21.28
C ASP A 300 -6.70 -4.52 -22.32
N ASN A 301 -6.40 -5.67 -22.94
CA ASN A 301 -7.31 -6.30 -23.88
C ASN A 301 -8.63 -6.69 -23.22
N GLN A 302 -8.59 -7.26 -22.01
CA GLN A 302 -9.80 -7.62 -21.26
C GLN A 302 -10.64 -6.37 -20.92
N LEU A 303 -10.01 -5.30 -20.45
CA LEU A 303 -10.68 -4.02 -20.19
C LEU A 303 -11.35 -3.50 -21.47
N GLN A 304 -10.63 -3.51 -22.58
CA GLN A 304 -11.15 -3.06 -23.86
C GLN A 304 -12.32 -3.92 -24.36
N THR A 305 -12.26 -5.25 -24.20
CA THR A 305 -13.37 -6.15 -24.58
C THR A 305 -14.61 -5.95 -23.73
N GLU A 306 -14.45 -5.58 -22.45
CA GLU A 306 -15.55 -5.16 -21.57
C GLU A 306 -16.02 -3.71 -21.81
N GLY A 307 -15.45 -3.06 -22.81
CA GLY A 307 -15.84 -1.74 -23.26
C GLY A 307 -15.30 -0.62 -22.40
N PHE A 308 -14.22 -0.83 -21.65
CA PHE A 308 -13.46 0.24 -21.00
C PHE A 308 -12.57 0.98 -21.99
N ILE A 309 -12.35 2.27 -21.75
CA ILE A 309 -11.16 2.97 -22.26
C ILE A 309 -10.13 3.02 -21.15
N VAL A 310 -8.88 2.76 -21.50
CA VAL A 310 -7.74 2.82 -20.58
C VAL A 310 -6.84 3.96 -21.03
N LEU A 311 -6.62 4.93 -20.15
CA LEU A 311 -5.70 6.06 -20.35
C LEU A 311 -4.48 5.83 -19.48
N ARG A 312 -3.31 5.72 -20.09
CA ARG A 312 -2.04 5.51 -19.39
C ARG A 312 -1.21 6.78 -19.45
N PHE A 313 -0.69 7.21 -18.31
CA PHE A 313 0.20 8.36 -18.21
C PHE A 313 1.48 7.96 -17.47
N THR A 314 2.63 8.46 -17.89
CA THR A 314 3.87 8.25 -17.14
C THR A 314 3.90 9.13 -15.89
N ASN A 315 4.72 8.75 -14.90
CA ASN A 315 5.03 9.60 -13.75
C ASN A 315 5.38 11.05 -14.15
N SER A 316 6.23 11.21 -15.16
CA SER A 316 6.65 12.54 -15.64
C SER A 316 5.50 13.33 -16.25
N GLN A 317 4.59 12.71 -17.01
CA GLN A 317 3.42 13.41 -17.55
C GLN A 317 2.54 13.96 -16.44
N VAL A 318 2.34 13.18 -15.38
CA VAL A 318 1.51 13.61 -14.24
C VAL A 318 2.23 14.66 -13.39
N ILE A 319 3.53 14.53 -13.16
CA ILE A 319 4.29 15.49 -12.35
C ILE A 319 4.46 16.82 -13.09
N ASP A 320 4.88 16.76 -14.35
CA ASP A 320 5.32 17.93 -15.12
C ASP A 320 4.16 18.63 -15.85
N ASP A 321 3.10 17.90 -16.22
CA ASP A 321 1.97 18.41 -17.02
C ASP A 321 0.62 17.78 -16.63
N HIS A 322 0.28 17.84 -15.32
CA HIS A 322 -1.00 17.33 -14.81
C HIS A 322 -2.22 18.02 -15.44
N GLU A 323 -2.10 19.27 -15.89
CA GLU A 323 -3.18 19.99 -16.55
C GLU A 323 -3.60 19.30 -17.86
N HIS A 324 -2.62 18.90 -18.68
CA HIS A 324 -2.89 18.13 -19.90
C HIS A 324 -3.50 16.76 -19.60
N VAL A 325 -3.00 16.08 -18.56
CA VAL A 325 -3.56 14.79 -18.10
C VAL A 325 -5.04 14.95 -17.74
N VAL A 326 -5.37 15.93 -16.90
CA VAL A 326 -6.74 16.23 -16.45
C VAL A 326 -7.64 16.60 -17.62
N ALA A 327 -7.16 17.42 -18.56
CA ALA A 327 -7.91 17.79 -19.76
C ALA A 327 -8.23 16.56 -20.64
N THR A 328 -7.26 15.66 -20.81
CA THR A 328 -7.42 14.41 -21.57
C THR A 328 -8.46 13.49 -20.93
N VAL A 329 -8.39 13.30 -19.60
CA VAL A 329 -9.38 12.52 -18.84
C VAL A 329 -10.78 13.14 -18.95
N GLY A 330 -10.89 14.46 -18.81
CA GLY A 330 -12.16 15.18 -18.92
C GLY A 330 -12.80 15.03 -20.30
N ALA A 331 -12.02 15.15 -21.38
CA ALA A 331 -12.51 14.94 -22.73
C ALA A 331 -13.01 13.50 -22.98
N ALA A 332 -12.29 12.52 -22.44
CA ALA A 332 -12.67 11.12 -22.54
C ALA A 332 -14.00 10.81 -21.83
N LEU A 333 -14.19 11.35 -20.62
CA LEU A 333 -15.44 11.22 -19.85
C LEU A 333 -16.59 11.95 -20.54
N ALA A 334 -16.38 13.18 -21.02
CA ALA A 334 -17.41 13.93 -21.75
C ALA A 334 -17.91 13.16 -22.98
N ARG A 335 -17.00 12.53 -23.73
CA ARG A 335 -17.35 11.69 -24.88
C ARG A 335 -18.13 10.42 -24.49
N ARG A 336 -17.84 9.82 -23.34
CA ARG A 336 -18.57 8.64 -22.83
C ARG A 336 -19.98 9.03 -22.38
N ARG A 337 -20.10 10.13 -21.65
CA ARG A 337 -21.39 10.65 -21.17
C ARG A 337 -22.31 11.03 -22.32
N SER A 338 -21.80 11.69 -23.37
CA SER A 338 -22.62 12.07 -24.53
C SER A 338 -23.10 10.87 -25.36
N LYS A 339 -22.31 9.80 -25.46
CA LYS A 339 -22.74 8.54 -26.10
C LYS A 339 -23.80 7.81 -25.27
N GLY A 340 -23.74 7.89 -23.94
CA GLY A 340 -24.73 7.29 -23.03
C GLY A 340 -26.13 7.93 -23.13
N THR A 341 -26.23 9.21 -23.48
CA THR A 341 -27.52 9.93 -23.63
C THR A 341 -28.27 9.60 -24.93
N THR A 342 -27.74 8.76 -25.82
CA THR A 342 -28.30 8.55 -27.17
C THR A 342 -29.13 7.25 -27.33
N VAL A 343 -29.55 6.58 -26.25
CA VAL A 343 -30.40 5.37 -26.35
C VAL A 343 -31.63 5.51 -25.45
N GLU A 344 -32.58 6.34 -25.90
CA GLU A 344 -34.01 6.25 -25.57
C GLU A 344 -34.77 7.03 -26.66
N ARG A 345 -35.03 6.37 -27.79
CA ARG A 345 -36.13 6.71 -28.72
C ARG A 345 -36.65 5.46 -29.40
#